data_AF-A0A011QRR3-F1
#
_entry.id   AF-A0A011QRR3-F1
#
_cell.length_a   1.000
_cell.length_b   1.000
_cell.length_c   1.000
_cell.angle_alpha   90.00
_cell.angle_beta   90.00
_cell.angle_gamma   90.00
#
_symmetry.space_group_name_H-M   'P 1'
#
loop_
_entity.id
_entity.type
_entity.pdbx_description
1 polymer ?
#
loop_
_entity_poly.entity_id
_entity_poly.type
_entity_poly.pdbx_seq_one_letter_code
_entity_poly.pdbx_strand_id
1 'polypeptide(L)' 'MFILEGRTNYPSMTARRRLTAQHEIEVVGARLRDMMPWIKKNRLVDQSKN' A
#
# COMPACT_ATOMS: atom_id res chain seq x y z
N MET A 1 -6.32 -20.35 -0.88
CA MET A 1 -7.42 -20.45 -1.86
C MET A 1 -8.04 -19.06 -2.02
N PHE A 2 -7.78 -18.35 -3.12
CA PHE A 2 -8.16 -16.94 -3.29
C PHE A 2 -9.68 -16.71 -3.25
N ILE A 3 -10.45 -17.66 -3.81
CA ILE A 3 -11.92 -17.59 -3.87
C ILE A 3 -12.57 -17.62 -2.48
N LEU A 4 -12.15 -18.54 -1.60
CA LEU A 4 -12.67 -18.63 -0.23
C LEU A 4 -12.33 -17.38 0.59
N GLU A 5 -11.13 -16.85 0.42
CA GLU A 5 -10.71 -15.63 1.08
C GLU A 5 -11.47 -14.40 0.59
N GLY A 6 -11.82 -14.35 -0.69
CA GLY A 6 -12.74 -13.32 -1.22
C GLY A 6 -14.13 -13.39 -0.61
N ARG A 7 -14.67 -14.60 -0.37
CA ARG A 7 -15.97 -14.80 0.30
C ARG A 7 -15.97 -14.32 1.76
N THR A 8 -14.80 -14.24 2.40
CA THR A 8 -14.64 -13.74 3.77
C THR A 8 -14.09 -12.31 3.83
N ASN A 9 -14.07 -11.59 2.70
CA ASN A 9 -13.58 -10.22 2.57
C ASN A 9 -12.08 -10.05 2.86
N TYR A 10 -11.25 -10.99 2.39
CA TYR A 10 -9.78 -10.88 2.35
C TYR A 10 -9.09 -10.57 3.70
N PRO A 11 -9.41 -11.25 4.81
CA PRO A 11 -8.84 -10.93 6.12
C PRO A 11 -7.32 -11.13 6.17
N SER A 12 -6.78 -12.21 5.57
CA SER A 12 -5.34 -12.47 5.62
C SER A 12 -4.58 -11.54 4.66
N MET A 13 -5.14 -11.23 3.49
CA MET A 13 -4.52 -10.26 2.57
C MET A 13 -4.51 -8.85 3.16
N THR A 14 -5.59 -8.45 3.83
CA THR A 14 -5.67 -7.15 4.53
C THR A 14 -4.65 -7.08 5.67
N ALA A 15 -4.53 -8.14 6.49
CA ALA A 15 -3.52 -8.22 7.54
C ALA A 15 -2.09 -8.14 6.97
N ARG A 16 -1.82 -8.86 5.87
CA ARG A 16 -0.52 -8.81 5.18
C ARG A 16 -0.21 -7.40 4.64
N ARG A 17 -1.17 -6.73 4.00
CA ARG A 17 -1.00 -5.33 3.53
C ARG A 17 -0.64 -4.39 4.68
N ARG A 18 -1.29 -4.53 5.83
CA ARG A 18 -0.97 -3.75 7.03
C ARG A 18 0.47 -3.97 7.49
N LEU A 19 0.92 -5.23 7.53
CA LEU A 19 2.29 -5.57 7.92
C LEU A 19 3.32 -5.06 6.90
N THR A 20 3.05 -5.19 5.61
CA THR A 20 3.93 -4.67 4.55
C THR A 20 4.06 -3.15 4.62
N ALA A 21 2.97 -2.43 4.88
CA ALA A 21 3.01 -0.96 5.03
C ALA A 21 3.84 -0.49 6.24
N GLN A 22 4.00 -1.35 7.25
CA GLN A 22 4.83 -1.07 8.44
C GLN A 22 6.31 -1.38 8.21
N HIS A 23 6.67 -2.03 7.10
CA HIS A 23 8.05 -2.37 6.82
C HIS A 23 8.88 -1.10 6.57
N GLU A 24 10.09 -1.03 7.14
CA GLU A 24 10.91 0.18 7.11
C GLU A 24 11.22 0.66 5.69
N ILE A 25 11.35 -0.27 4.74
CA ILE A 25 11.55 0.05 3.32
C ILE A 25 10.43 0.91 2.75
N GLU A 26 9.17 0.65 3.13
CA GLU A 26 8.02 1.43 2.65
C GLU A 26 7.97 2.79 3.33
N VAL A 27 8.33 2.86 4.61
CA VAL A 27 8.41 4.12 5.37
C VAL A 27 9.47 5.04 4.78
N VAL A 28 10.68 4.53 4.55
CA VAL A 28 11.79 5.30 3.96
C VAL A 28 11.49 5.62 2.50
N GLY A 29 10.99 4.66 1.73
CA GLY A 29 10.59 4.84 0.33
C GLY A 29 9.52 5.90 0.15
N ALA A 30 8.52 5.97 1.04
CA ALA A 30 7.50 7.00 1.03
C ALA A 30 8.10 8.40 1.20
N ARG A 31 8.99 8.57 2.20
CA ARG A 31 9.69 9.85 2.44
C ARG A 31 10.50 10.30 1.23
N LEU A 32 11.24 9.38 0.61
CA LEU A 32 12.04 9.67 -0.58
C LEU A 32 11.14 10.08 -1.76
N ARG A 33 10.04 9.38 -2.00
CA ARG A 33 9.08 9.70 -3.07
C ARG A 33 8.39 11.05 -2.84
N ASP A 34 8.14 11.43 -1.59
CA ASP A 34 7.54 12.72 -1.25
C ASP A 34 8.50 13.90 -1.49
N MET A 35 9.81 13.68 -1.38
CA MET A 35 10.84 14.66 -1.72
C MET A 35 11.03 14.84 -3.24
N MET A 36 10.41 13.99 -4.08
CA MET A 36 10.55 14.03 -5.54
C MET A 36 9.31 14.66 -6.19
N PRO A 37 9.36 15.95 -6.60
CA PRO A 37 8.18 16.67 -7.09
C PRO A 37 7.59 16.09 -8.38
N TRP A 38 8.45 15.51 -9.23
CA TRP A 38 8.04 14.93 -10.51
C TRP A 38 7.23 13.63 -10.35
N ILE A 39 7.53 12.83 -9.32
CA ILE A 39 6.78 11.61 -9.02
C ILE A 39 5.42 11.97 -8.43
N LYS A 40 5.38 12.97 -7.53
CA LYS A 40 4.15 13.42 -6.89
C LYS A 40 3.16 14.02 -7.90
N LYS A 41 3.65 14.77 -8.89
CA LYS A 41 2.83 15.44 -9.91
C LYS A 41 2.06 14.47 -10.82
N ASN A 42 2.63 13.30 -11.13
CA ASN A 42 2.04 12.33 -12.07
C ASN A 42 1.49 11.08 -11.35
N ARG A 43 1.14 11.18 -10.07
CA ARG A 43 0.66 10.04 -9.29
C ARG A 43 -0.72 9.59 -9.80
N LEU A 44 -0.78 8.37 -10.35
CA LEU A 44 -2.01 7.79 -10.91
C LEU A 44 -3.00 7.32 -9.83
N VAL A 45 -2.51 6.96 -8.65
CA VAL A 45 -3.31 6.36 -7.58
C VAL A 45 -3.20 7.19 -6.31
N ASP A 46 -4.34 7.65 -5.81
CA ASP A 46 -4.46 8.29 -4.50
C ASP A 46 -4.56 7.23 -3.41
N GLN A 47 -3.50 7.14 -2.60
CA GLN A 47 -3.39 6.14 -1.52
C GLN A 47 -4.22 6.51 -0.28
N SER A 48 -4.79 7.71 -0.19
CA SER A 48 -5.66 8.12 0.94
C SER A 48 -7.06 7.51 0.90
N LYS A 49 -7.43 6.89 -0.23
CA LYS A 49 -8.77 6.36 -0.49
C LYS A 49 -8.88 4.83 -0.32
N ASN A 50 -7.88 4.18 0.28
CA ASN A 50 -7.73 2.71 0.32
C ASN A 50 -7.55 2.18 1.74
#